data_AF-A0A1J3JWA5-F1
#
_entry.id   AF-A0A1J3JWA5-F1
#
_cell.length_a   1.000
_cell.length_b   1.000
_cell.length_c   1.000
_cell.angle_alpha   90.00
_cell.angle_beta   90.00
_cell.angle_gamma   90.00
#
_symmetry.space_group_name_H-M   'P 1'
#
loop_
_entity.id
_entity.type
_entity.pdbx_description
1 polymer ?
#
loop_
_entity_poly.entity_id
_entity_poly.type
_entity_poly.pdbx_seq_one_letter_code
_entity_poly.pdbx_strand_id
1 'polypeptide(L)' 'NGQGQQGFISLDCGMPHNESSYTEESTGLNYSSDADFIRSGKSVEIKNEDPDFVMGYLKPYKHLRYFPEGTRNCYNLT' A
#
# COMPACT_ATOMS: atom_id res chain seq x y z
N ASN A 1 -19.31 -4.52 -4.33
CA ASN A 1 -19.39 -4.67 -5.80
C ASN A 1 -18.27 -3.88 -6.46
N GLY A 2 -17.07 -4.48 -6.59
CA GLY A 2 -15.99 -3.89 -7.37
C GLY A 2 -16.25 -4.15 -8.85
N GLN A 3 -16.69 -3.13 -9.58
CA GLN A 3 -16.67 -3.19 -11.05
C GLN A 3 -15.22 -3.41 -11.47
N GLY A 4 -14.98 -4.35 -12.39
CA GLY A 4 -13.67 -4.99 -12.60
C GLY A 4 -12.48 -4.02 -12.63
N GLN A 5 -11.37 -4.41 -11.99
CA GLN A 5 -10.10 -3.66 -11.95
C GLN A 5 -9.40 -3.54 -13.31
N GLN A 6 -10.12 -3.74 -14.41
CA GLN A 6 -9.56 -3.65 -15.74
C GLN A 6 -9.19 -2.18 -16.02
N GLY A 7 -7.89 -1.91 -16.11
CA GLY A 7 -7.35 -0.55 -16.26
C GLY A 7 -7.04 0.19 -14.95
N PHE A 8 -7.20 -0.45 -13.78
CA PHE A 8 -6.83 0.12 -12.49
C PHE A 8 -5.72 -0.68 -11.81
N ILE A 9 -4.85 0.01 -11.08
CA ILE A 9 -3.89 -0.60 -10.17
C ILE A 9 -4.15 -0.08 -8.76
N SER A 10 -4.02 -0.94 -7.76
CA SER A 10 -4.06 -0.57 -6.35
C SER A 10 -2.75 -1.01 -5.71
N LEU A 11 -1.96 -0.06 -5.19
CA LEU A 11 -0.66 -0.33 -4.59
C LEU A 11 -0.73 -0.11 -3.08
N ASP A 12 -0.37 -1.14 -2.31
CA ASP A 12 -0.13 -1.02 -0.87
C ASP A 12 1.28 -0.45 -0.67
N CYS A 13 1.33 0.81 -0.24
CA CYS A 13 2.55 1.60 -0.16
C CYS A 13 3.33 1.24 1.09
N GLY A 14 4.46 0.57 0.92
CA GLY A 14 5.28 0.12 2.04
C GLY A 14 5.15 -1.38 2.32
N MET A 15 4.18 -2.07 1.73
CA MET A 15 4.06 -3.52 1.83
C MET A 15 5.35 -4.20 1.34
N PRO A 16 5.92 -5.16 2.10
CA PRO A 16 7.09 -5.91 1.67
C PRO A 16 6.92 -6.61 0.32
N HIS A 17 7.98 -6.69 -0.48
CA HIS A 17 7.96 -7.33 -1.81
C HIS A 17 7.65 -8.85 -1.75
N ASN A 18 7.90 -9.50 -0.61
CA ASN A 18 7.60 -10.92 -0.42
C ASN A 18 6.13 -11.20 -0.03
N GLU A 19 5.30 -10.18 0.16
CA GLU A 19 3.87 -10.37 0.37
C GLU A 19 3.13 -10.52 -0.96
N SER A 20 2.27 -11.54 -1.03
CA SER A 20 1.37 -11.75 -2.15
C SER A 20 0.32 -10.65 -2.24
N SER A 21 -0.14 -10.36 -3.47
CA SER A 21 -1.32 -9.53 -3.69
C SER A 21 -2.55 -10.08 -2.97
N TYR A 22 -3.45 -9.21 -2.54
CA TYR A 22 -4.64 -9.58 -1.79
C TYR A 22 -5.83 -8.69 -2.13
N THR A 23 -7.04 -9.24 -2.00
CA THR A 23 -8.27 -8.46 -2.08
C THR A 23 -8.63 -7.91 -0.70
N GLU A 24 -8.71 -6.59 -0.55
CA GLU A 24 -9.23 -5.95 0.66
C GLU A 24 -10.75 -6.14 0.72
N GLU A 25 -11.23 -6.90 1.70
CA GLU A 25 -12.63 -7.32 1.82
C GLU A 25 -13.61 -6.15 1.88
N SER A 26 -13.23 -5.07 2.56
CA SER A 26 -14.11 -3.91 2.79
C SER A 26 -14.38 -3.13 1.50
N THR A 27 -13.41 -3.12 0.58
CA THR A 27 -13.48 -2.33 -0.67
C THR A 27 -13.67 -3.21 -1.91
N GLY A 28 -13.32 -4.49 -1.82
CA GLY A 28 -13.28 -5.43 -2.93
C GLY A 28 -12.14 -5.17 -3.93
N LEU A 29 -11.15 -4.36 -3.57
CA LEU A 29 -10.00 -4.02 -4.44
C LEU A 29 -8.85 -4.99 -4.21
N ASN A 30 -8.25 -5.52 -5.28
CA ASN A 30 -6.98 -6.25 -5.22
C ASN A 30 -5.80 -5.28 -5.13
N TYR A 31 -5.02 -5.37 -4.05
CA TYR A 31 -3.80 -4.61 -3.82
C TYR A 31 -2.56 -5.48 -4.10
N SER A 32 -1.53 -4.86 -4.67
CA SER A 32 -0.17 -5.43 -4.79
C SER A 32 0.84 -4.53 -4.09
N SER A 33 2.06 -5.02 -3.85
CA SER A 33 3.11 -4.20 -3.23
C SER A 33 3.52 -3.07 -4.17
N ASP A 34 3.79 -1.91 -3.58
CA ASP A 34 4.40 -0.77 -4.30
C ASP A 34 5.88 -1.01 -4.64
N ALA A 35 6.53 -1.99 -4.01
CA ALA A 35 7.97 -2.21 -4.08
C ALA A 35 8.52 -2.49 -5.50
N ASP A 36 7.69 -2.99 -6.41
CA ASP A 36 8.07 -3.23 -7.80
C ASP A 36 8.09 -1.95 -8.64
N PHE A 37 7.39 -0.93 -8.18
CA PHE A 37 7.14 0.31 -8.91
C PHE A 37 8.02 1.47 -8.44
N ILE A 38 8.72 1.33 -7.30
CA ILE A 38 9.57 2.37 -6.73
C ILE A 38 10.90 1.82 -6.20
N ARG A 39 11.96 2.64 -6.26
CA ARG A 39 13.32 2.28 -5.80
C ARG A 39 13.82 3.09 -4.60
N SER A 40 13.03 4.05 -4.13
CA SER A 40 13.37 4.98 -3.04
C SER A 40 12.37 4.93 -1.90
N GLY A 41 12.73 5.57 -0.78
CA GLY A 41 11.92 5.58 0.43
C GLY A 41 12.15 4.37 1.33
N LYS A 42 11.53 4.41 2.50
CA LYS A 42 11.59 3.38 3.53
C LYS A 42 10.17 2.89 3.84
N SER A 43 10.03 1.60 4.12
CA SER A 43 8.77 1.02 4.60
C SER A 43 8.72 1.06 6.12
N VAL A 44 7.52 1.23 6.68
CA VAL A 44 7.26 1.02 8.10
C VAL A 44 5.89 0.36 8.27
N GLU A 45 5.78 -0.53 9.24
CA GLU A 45 4.49 -1.04 9.73
C GLU A 45 3.97 -0.10 10.83
N ILE A 46 2.74 0.39 10.68
CA ILE A 46 2.11 1.22 11.70
C ILE A 46 1.63 0.32 12.83
N LYS A 47 2.04 0.66 14.05
CA LYS A 47 1.43 0.09 15.25
C LYS A 47 0.12 0.82 15.52
N ASN A 48 -0.99 0.09 15.52
CA ASN A 48 -2.27 0.63 15.98
C ASN A 48 -2.23 0.76 17.51
N GLU A 49 -1.72 1.89 18.00
CA GLU A 49 -1.64 2.19 19.44
C GLU A 49 -2.93 2.85 19.96
N ASP A 50 -3.75 3.38 19.06
CA ASP A 50 -5.04 3.98 19.37
C ASP A 50 -6.19 3.03 18.99
N PRO A 51 -6.96 2.51 19.96
CA PRO A 51 -8.10 1.61 19.69
C PRO A 51 -9.26 2.30 18.95
N ASP A 52 -9.32 3.64 18.95
CA ASP A 52 -10.34 4.42 18.25
C ASP A 52 -9.90 4.81 16.82
N PHE A 53 -8.69 4.45 16.40
CA PHE A 53 -8.19 4.72 15.05
C PHE A 53 -8.78 3.75 14.02
N VAL A 54 -9.99 4.06 13.54
CA VAL A 54 -10.77 3.27 12.58
C VAL A 54 -10.05 3.05 11.24
N MET A 55 -9.10 3.93 10.87
CA MET A 55 -8.30 3.77 9.66
C MET A 55 -7.27 2.63 9.79
N GLY A 56 -6.96 2.12 10.98
CA GLY A 56 -6.02 1.01 11.17
C GLY A 56 -6.57 -0.37 10.77
N TYR A 57 -7.85 -0.47 10.42
CA TYR A 57 -8.50 -1.76 10.16
C TYR A 57 -8.31 -2.29 8.73
N LEU A 58 -8.21 -1.42 7.72
CA LEU A 58 -7.98 -1.89 6.35
C LEU A 58 -6.53 -2.30 6.19
N LYS A 59 -6.30 -3.47 5.58
CA LYS A 59 -4.95 -3.97 5.33
C LYS A 59 -4.03 -2.96 4.62
N PRO A 60 -4.47 -2.20 3.58
CA PRO A 60 -3.59 -1.23 2.89
C PRO A 60 -3.13 -0.04 3.75
N TYR A 61 -3.61 0.09 4.99
CA TYR A 61 -3.18 1.15 5.90
C TYR A 61 -2.24 0.65 7.00
N LYS A 62 -1.90 -0.65 7.01
CA LYS A 62 -0.95 -1.23 7.98
C LYS A 62 0.49 -0.86 7.68
N HIS A 63 0.81 -0.59 6.41
CA HIS A 63 2.15 -0.21 5.99
C HIS A 63 2.15 1.18 5.37
N LEU A 64 3.26 1.89 5.52
CA LEU A 64 3.50 3.16 4.84
C LEU A 64 4.89 3.18 4.20
N ARG A 65 4.94 3.77 3.01
CA ARG A 65 6.18 4.24 2.38
C ARG A 65 6.40 5.69 2.76
N TYR A 66 7.53 5.99 3.40
CA TYR A 66 7.93 7.37 3.70
C TYR A 66 9.28 7.70 3.06
N PHE A 67 9.52 8.99 2.84
CA PHE A 67 10.66 9.48 2.07
C PHE A 67 11.47 10.47 2.92
N PRO A 68 12.34 9.98 3.81
CA PRO A 68 13.15 10.86 4.67
C PRO A 68 14.30 11.52 3.90
N GLU A 69 14.68 10.92 2.77
CA GLU A 69 15.77 11.38 1.92
C GLU A 69 15.23 11.91 0.58
N GLY A 70 15.76 13.05 0.14
CA GLY A 70 15.54 13.59 -1.19
C GLY A 70 14.27 14.43 -1.38
N THR A 71 14.26 15.23 -2.44
CA THR A 71 13.17 16.14 -2.78
C THR A 71 12.13 15.52 -3.73
N ARG A 72 12.46 14.38 -4.37
CA ARG A 72 11.63 13.75 -5.42
C ARG A 72 11.69 12.23 -5.35
N ASN A 73 10.52 11.59 -5.43
CA ASN A 73 10.34 10.14 -5.50
C ASN A 73 9.42 9.81 -6.67
N CYS A 74 9.77 8.79 -7.47
CA CYS A 74 9.09 8.47 -8.72
C CYS A 74 8.63 7.02 -8.74
N TYR A 75 7.38 6.80 -9.12
CA TYR A 75 6.82 5.49 -9.44
C TYR A 75 6.90 5.24 -10.95
N ASN A 76 7.27 4.02 -11.35
CA ASN A 76 7.26 3.59 -12.74
C ASN A 76 6.18 2.53 -12.97
N LEU A 77 5.05 2.91 -13.59
CA LEU A 77 3.83 2.10 -13.72
C LEU A 77 3.63 1.48 -15.12
N THR A 78 4.71 1.37 -15.90
CA THR A 78 4.70 0.90 -17.31
C THR A 78 4.21 -0.53 -17.46
#